data_AF-A0A2D6LQH0-F1
#
_entry.id   AF-A0A2D6LQH0-F1
#
_cell.length_a   1.000
_cell.length_b   1.000
_cell.length_c   1.000
_cell.angle_alpha   90.00
_cell.angle_beta   90.00
_cell.angle_gamma   90.00
#
_symmetry.space_group_name_H-M   'P 1'
#
loop_
_entity.id
_entity.type
_entity.pdbx_description
1 polymer ?
#
loop_
_entity_poly.entity_id
_entity_poly.type
_entity_poly.pdbx_seq_one_letter_code
_entity_poly.pdbx_strand_id
1 'polypeptide(L)'
;MEKQKTKGQIFSLDFLIAMTLAVLAIGMLLNVYELSAYEIKEARLRNELTAIAINAGNNYLGEYSCTPSNSGNPSFNDQGYELLGCVDTPNFQGALQKRFLMIPETFGCYITLVDETNDADAPLIMGDCSDDAPEDAENVLVIKREFLSGNNINKDDFDNCITSGTNCPYDSTINELTIKVWKE
;
A
#
# COMPACT_ATOMS: atom_id res chain seq x y z
N MET A 1 52.34 70.18 15.69
CA MET A 1 52.16 68.82 15.12
C MET A 1 51.38 67.99 16.11
N GLU A 2 50.05 68.05 16.04
CA GLU A 2 49.18 67.24 16.89
C GLU A 2 48.88 65.93 16.17
N LYS A 3 49.39 64.82 16.72
CA LYS A 3 49.03 63.47 16.30
C LYS A 3 47.59 63.21 16.72
N GLN A 4 46.64 63.32 15.79
CA GLN A 4 45.28 62.85 16.03
C GLN A 4 45.29 61.31 16.14
N LYS A 5 45.03 60.83 17.36
CA LYS A 5 44.84 59.42 17.71
C LYS A 5 43.68 58.85 16.91
N THR A 6 43.98 57.79 16.15
CA THR A 6 43.01 56.75 15.80
C THR A 6 42.33 56.25 17.07
N LYS A 7 41.03 56.56 17.21
CA LYS A 7 40.08 55.90 18.11
C LYS A 7 38.89 55.56 17.20
N GLY A 8 38.74 54.34 16.69
CA GLY A 8 38.70 53.12 17.48
C GLY A 8 37.31 52.98 18.14
N GLN A 9 36.25 53.26 17.39
CA GLN A 9 34.85 53.11 17.77
C GLN A 9 34.04 52.99 16.47
N ILE A 10 33.04 52.16 16.30
CA ILE A 10 32.39 51.08 17.04
C ILE A 10 31.81 50.25 15.90
N PHE A 11 32.01 48.93 15.86
CA PHE A 11 31.10 48.10 15.05
C PHE A 11 29.70 48.44 15.54
N SER A 12 28.90 49.12 14.71
CA SER A 12 27.61 49.66 15.17
C SER A 12 26.79 48.53 15.77
N LEU A 13 26.09 48.81 16.87
CA LEU A 13 25.19 47.85 17.49
C LEU A 13 24.23 47.24 16.45
N ASP A 14 23.83 48.05 15.48
CA ASP A 14 22.99 47.66 14.34
C ASP A 14 23.63 46.59 13.47
N PHE A 15 24.96 46.61 13.26
CA PHE A 15 25.67 45.58 12.51
C PHE A 15 25.64 44.23 13.24
N LEU A 16 25.83 44.22 14.56
CA LEU A 16 25.75 42.98 15.36
C LEU A 16 24.34 42.40 15.36
N ILE A 17 23.32 43.24 15.49
CA ILE A 17 21.91 42.81 15.41
C ILE A 17 21.62 42.24 14.02
N ALA A 18 22.03 42.92 12.95
CA ALA A 18 21.83 42.44 11.58
C ALA A 18 22.55 41.10 11.31
N MET A 19 23.78 40.93 11.79
CA MET A 19 24.51 39.67 11.67
C MET A 19 23.81 38.53 12.40
N THR A 20 23.29 38.79 13.60
CA THR A 20 22.56 37.78 14.39
C THR A 20 21.26 37.37 13.70
N LEU A 21 20.51 38.34 13.17
CA LEU A 21 19.31 38.08 12.38
C LEU A 21 19.61 37.32 11.09
N ALA A 22 20.73 37.62 10.42
CA ALA A 22 21.14 36.91 9.21
C ALA A 22 21.46 35.44 9.50
N VAL A 23 22.21 35.15 10.57
CA VAL A 23 22.51 33.76 10.99
C VAL A 23 21.22 33.02 11.34
N LEU A 24 20.30 33.67 12.06
CA LEU A 24 19.01 33.08 12.42
C LEU A 24 18.15 32.80 11.17
N ALA A 25 18.10 33.73 10.22
CA ALA A 25 17.38 33.55 8.96
C ALA A 25 17.96 32.39 8.13
N ILE A 26 19.30 32.28 8.04
CA ILE A 26 19.95 31.15 7.35
C ILE A 26 19.64 29.83 8.07
N GLY A 27 19.67 29.81 9.40
CA GLY A 27 19.31 28.62 10.18
C GLY A 27 17.87 28.17 9.92
N MET A 28 16.93 29.11 9.85
CA MET A 28 15.53 28.80 9.51
C MET A 28 15.39 28.26 8.07
N LEU A 29 16.10 28.85 7.10
CA LEU A 29 16.06 28.38 5.71
C LEU A 29 16.62 26.97 5.55
N LEU A 30 17.71 26.64 6.24
CA LEU A 30 18.28 25.29 6.24
C LEU A 30 17.30 24.27 6.82
N ASN A 31 16.63 24.61 7.93
CA ASN A 31 15.64 23.71 8.54
C ASN A 31 14.44 23.47 7.60
N VAL A 32 13.93 24.51 6.92
CA VAL A 32 12.85 24.36 5.92
C VAL A 32 13.29 23.46 4.76
N TYR A 33 14.54 23.59 4.31
CA TYR A 33 15.07 22.75 3.23
C TYR A 33 15.18 21.28 3.65
N GLU A 34 15.68 21.02 4.86
CA GLU A 34 15.74 19.67 5.42
C GLU A 34 14.36 19.05 5.53
N LEU A 35 13.39 19.77 6.10
CA LEU A 35 12.01 19.30 6.23
C LEU A 35 11.41 18.94 4.87
N SER A 36 11.53 19.82 3.87
CA SER A 36 11.04 19.56 2.52
C SER A 36 11.72 18.34 1.88
N ALA A 37 13.02 18.16 2.10
CA ALA A 37 13.73 16.98 1.62
C ALA A 37 13.25 15.68 2.28
N TYR A 38 12.91 15.71 3.58
CA TYR A 38 12.31 14.57 4.27
C TYR A 38 10.92 14.25 3.74
N GLU A 39 10.05 15.25 3.56
CA GLU A 39 8.71 15.08 3.01
C GLU A 39 8.73 14.44 1.61
N ILE A 40 9.64 14.90 0.73
CA ILE A 40 9.79 14.32 -0.61
C ILE A 40 10.24 12.86 -0.55
N LYS A 41 11.15 12.52 0.38
CA LYS A 41 11.61 11.13 0.57
C LYS A 41 10.49 10.25 1.09
N GLU A 42 9.72 10.71 2.07
CA GLU A 42 8.58 9.96 2.61
C GLU A 42 7.52 9.73 1.52
N ALA A 43 7.15 10.77 0.76
CA ALA A 43 6.21 10.66 -0.33
C ALA A 43 6.66 9.66 -1.40
N ARG A 44 7.97 9.64 -1.72
CA ARG A 44 8.55 8.66 -2.65
C ARG A 44 8.43 7.22 -2.11
N LEU A 45 8.75 7.00 -0.84
CA LEU A 45 8.65 5.68 -0.21
C LEU A 45 7.20 5.20 -0.18
N ARG A 46 6.24 6.07 0.19
CA ARG A 46 4.81 5.73 0.15
C ARG A 46 4.35 5.37 -1.25
N ASN A 47 4.78 6.10 -2.27
CA ASN A 47 4.43 5.77 -3.66
C ASN A 47 5.01 4.42 -4.10
N GLU A 48 6.23 4.10 -3.69
CA GLU A 48 6.88 2.82 -3.96
C GLU A 48 6.13 1.66 -3.29
N LEU A 49 5.85 1.78 -1.99
CA LEU A 49 5.05 0.78 -1.25
C LEU A 49 3.66 0.60 -1.85
N THR A 50 3.03 1.69 -2.29
CA THR A 50 1.70 1.65 -2.92
C THR A 50 1.75 0.90 -4.24
N ALA A 51 2.76 1.16 -5.07
CA ALA A 51 2.94 0.42 -6.31
C ALA A 51 3.17 -1.08 -6.05
N ILE A 52 4.00 -1.42 -5.05
CA ILE A 52 4.27 -2.82 -4.68
C ILE A 52 2.99 -3.51 -4.21
N ALA A 53 2.25 -2.91 -3.26
CA ALA A 53 1.06 -3.52 -2.71
C ALA A 53 -0.09 -3.64 -3.73
N ILE A 54 -0.27 -2.66 -4.62
CA ILE A 54 -1.24 -2.75 -5.72
C ILE A 54 -0.85 -3.85 -6.71
N ASN A 55 0.43 -3.91 -7.10
CA ASN A 55 0.90 -4.94 -8.02
C ASN A 55 0.78 -6.34 -7.40
N ALA A 56 1.15 -6.50 -6.13
CA ALA A 56 0.96 -7.75 -5.40
C ALA A 56 -0.51 -8.17 -5.41
N GLY A 57 -1.43 -7.25 -5.09
CA GLY A 57 -2.87 -7.54 -5.13
C GLY A 57 -3.40 -7.83 -6.53
N ASN A 58 -2.87 -7.16 -7.57
CA ASN A 58 -3.26 -7.40 -8.96
C ASN A 58 -2.72 -8.72 -9.48
N ASN A 59 -1.49 -9.09 -9.15
CA ASN A 59 -0.92 -10.38 -9.53
C ASN A 59 -1.65 -11.51 -8.80
N TYR A 60 -1.93 -11.32 -7.51
CA TYR A 60 -2.69 -12.28 -6.71
C TYR A 60 -4.08 -12.55 -7.31
N LEU A 61 -4.85 -11.50 -7.60
CA LEU A 61 -6.22 -11.66 -8.09
C LEU A 61 -6.28 -11.92 -9.62
N GLY A 62 -5.37 -11.33 -10.38
CA GLY A 62 -5.44 -11.29 -11.84
C GLY A 62 -4.90 -12.55 -12.54
N GLU A 63 -4.08 -13.34 -11.86
CA GLU A 63 -3.49 -14.55 -12.46
C GLU A 63 -4.47 -15.75 -12.47
N TYR A 64 -5.60 -15.67 -11.76
CA TYR A 64 -6.45 -16.82 -11.52
C TYR A 64 -7.86 -16.64 -12.08
N SER A 65 -8.25 -17.63 -12.89
CA SER A 65 -9.61 -17.79 -13.38
C SER A 65 -10.47 -18.49 -12.32
N CYS A 66 -11.68 -17.97 -12.16
CA CYS A 66 -12.73 -18.64 -11.41
C CYS A 66 -13.30 -19.77 -12.28
N THR A 67 -13.72 -20.86 -11.66
CA THR A 67 -14.65 -21.81 -12.28
C THR A 67 -16.08 -21.44 -11.88
N PRO A 68 -16.75 -20.52 -12.60
CA PRO A 68 -18.09 -20.08 -12.23
C PRO A 68 -19.04 -21.27 -12.12
N SER A 69 -20.07 -21.11 -11.27
CA SER A 69 -21.13 -22.10 -11.20
C SER A 69 -21.80 -22.22 -12.58
N ASN A 70 -22.09 -23.46 -13.00
CA ASN A 70 -22.86 -23.75 -14.21
C ASN A 70 -24.36 -23.40 -14.06
N SER A 71 -24.76 -22.81 -12.93
CA SER A 71 -26.11 -22.30 -12.70
C SER A 71 -26.30 -20.92 -13.34
N GLY A 72 -27.48 -20.69 -13.94
CA GLY A 72 -27.80 -19.47 -14.70
C GLY A 72 -28.02 -19.80 -16.18
N ASN A 73 -28.91 -19.07 -16.86
CA ASN A 73 -29.22 -19.33 -18.27
C ASN A 73 -29.17 -18.03 -19.08
N PRO A 74 -28.14 -17.82 -19.93
CA PRO A 74 -27.03 -18.74 -20.23
C PRO A 74 -25.95 -18.74 -19.14
N SER A 75 -25.27 -19.88 -18.92
CA SER A 75 -24.14 -19.94 -17.98
C SER A 75 -22.92 -19.20 -18.53
N PHE A 76 -21.96 -18.84 -17.66
CA PHE A 76 -20.69 -18.22 -18.09
C PHE A 76 -19.92 -19.08 -19.11
N ASN A 77 -19.86 -20.39 -18.86
CA ASN A 77 -19.18 -21.36 -19.72
C ASN A 77 -19.84 -21.49 -21.10
N ASP A 78 -21.17 -21.42 -21.17
CA ASP A 78 -21.91 -21.50 -22.44
C ASP A 78 -21.61 -20.31 -23.38
N GLN A 79 -21.11 -19.22 -22.82
CA GLN A 79 -20.79 -18.00 -23.56
C GLN A 79 -19.29 -17.78 -23.78
N GLY A 80 -18.45 -18.69 -23.27
CA GLY A 80 -16.99 -18.57 -23.36
C GLY A 80 -16.41 -17.41 -22.55
N TYR A 81 -17.10 -16.96 -21.49
CA TYR A 81 -16.55 -15.97 -20.57
C TYR A 81 -15.75 -16.65 -19.47
N GLU A 82 -14.52 -16.18 -19.27
CA GLU A 82 -13.70 -16.51 -18.11
C GLU A 82 -13.84 -15.39 -17.08
N LEU A 83 -14.22 -15.74 -15.86
CA LEU A 83 -14.15 -14.81 -14.74
C LEU A 83 -12.71 -14.83 -14.21
N LEU A 84 -12.13 -13.64 -14.04
CA LEU A 84 -10.81 -13.45 -13.40
C LEU A 84 -11.03 -12.71 -12.08
N GLY A 85 -10.08 -12.80 -11.15
CA GLY A 85 -10.19 -12.10 -9.87
C GLY A 85 -10.83 -12.92 -8.75
N CYS A 86 -10.89 -14.25 -8.89
CA CYS A 86 -11.33 -15.12 -7.79
C CYS A 86 -10.17 -15.84 -7.13
N VAL A 87 -10.43 -16.26 -5.89
CA VAL A 87 -9.49 -17.01 -5.08
C VAL A 87 -10.08 -18.38 -4.82
N ASP A 88 -9.33 -19.42 -5.18
CA ASP A 88 -9.63 -20.79 -4.82
C ASP A 88 -8.66 -21.23 -3.72
N THR A 89 -9.08 -21.04 -2.47
CA THR A 89 -8.28 -21.20 -1.25
C THR A 89 -7.49 -22.52 -1.15
N PRO A 90 -8.04 -23.69 -1.50
CA PRO A 90 -7.31 -24.97 -1.40
C PRO A 90 -6.09 -25.06 -2.32
N ASN A 91 -6.11 -24.37 -3.46
CA ASN A 91 -5.03 -24.41 -4.44
C ASN A 91 -3.92 -23.38 -4.15
N PHE A 92 -4.13 -22.47 -3.19
CA PHE A 92 -3.30 -21.28 -2.98
C PHE A 92 -2.35 -21.35 -1.78
N GLN A 93 -2.55 -22.28 -0.84
CA GLN A 93 -1.81 -22.31 0.42
C GLN A 93 -0.30 -22.61 0.30
N GLY A 94 0.20 -23.02 -0.87
CA GLY A 94 1.58 -23.50 -1.02
C GLY A 94 2.48 -22.81 -2.05
N ALA A 95 1.99 -21.84 -2.85
CA ALA A 95 2.68 -21.40 -4.07
C ALA A 95 3.12 -19.92 -4.12
N LEU A 96 2.69 -19.10 -3.15
CA LEU A 96 2.98 -17.66 -3.19
C LEU A 96 4.36 -17.32 -2.62
N GLN A 97 5.27 -17.03 -3.53
CA GLN A 97 6.58 -16.46 -3.22
C GLN A 97 6.58 -14.96 -3.54
N LYS A 98 7.34 -14.17 -2.78
CA LYS A 98 7.48 -12.70 -2.97
C LYS A 98 7.72 -12.33 -4.45
N ARG A 99 8.53 -13.11 -5.15
CA ARG A 99 8.84 -12.93 -6.59
C ARG A 99 7.61 -12.95 -7.51
N PHE A 100 6.60 -13.79 -7.24
CA PHE A 100 5.39 -13.88 -8.06
C PHE A 100 4.48 -12.67 -7.82
N LEU A 101 4.52 -12.15 -6.59
CA LEU A 101 3.83 -10.92 -6.21
C LEU A 101 4.57 -9.64 -6.60
N MET A 102 5.76 -9.77 -7.22
CA MET A 102 6.67 -8.66 -7.53
C MET A 102 7.05 -7.84 -6.29
N ILE A 103 7.07 -8.46 -5.11
CA ILE A 103 7.56 -7.86 -3.88
C ILE A 103 9.08 -8.07 -3.84
N PRO A 104 9.91 -7.01 -3.77
CA PRO A 104 11.35 -7.19 -3.69
C PRO A 104 11.78 -7.81 -2.35
N GLU A 105 12.88 -8.55 -2.35
CA GLU A 105 13.38 -9.26 -1.15
C GLU A 105 13.73 -8.33 0.02
N THR A 106 14.02 -7.05 -0.24
CA THR A 106 14.35 -6.03 0.78
C THR A 106 13.11 -5.44 1.46
N PHE A 107 11.92 -5.98 1.18
CA PHE A 107 10.66 -5.53 1.78
C PHE A 107 10.04 -6.68 2.55
N GLY A 108 9.54 -6.35 3.74
CA GLY A 108 8.70 -7.25 4.52
C GLY A 108 7.26 -7.20 3.99
N CYS A 109 6.56 -8.32 4.10
CA CYS A 109 5.17 -8.41 3.68
C CYS A 109 4.37 -9.33 4.61
N TYR A 110 3.11 -8.98 4.79
CA TYR A 110 2.11 -9.79 5.49
C TYR A 110 0.86 -9.85 4.63
N ILE A 111 0.47 -11.04 4.19
CA ILE A 111 -0.70 -11.23 3.33
C ILE A 111 -1.65 -12.19 4.00
N THR A 112 -2.88 -11.73 4.17
CA THR A 112 -3.97 -12.49 4.77
C THR A 112 -5.18 -12.50 3.86
N LEU A 113 -5.85 -13.65 3.84
CA LEU A 113 -7.09 -13.87 3.13
C LEU A 113 -8.17 -14.29 4.12
N VAL A 114 -9.30 -13.59 4.10
CA VAL A 114 -10.55 -14.03 4.72
C VAL A 114 -11.47 -14.48 3.60
N ASP A 115 -12.11 -15.63 3.76
CA ASP A 115 -13.12 -16.16 2.82
C ASP A 115 -14.21 -16.92 3.58
N GLU A 116 -15.23 -17.45 2.88
CA GLU A 116 -16.35 -18.19 3.51
C GLU A 116 -15.93 -19.41 4.32
N THR A 117 -14.71 -19.90 4.11
CA THR A 117 -14.19 -21.07 4.79
C THR A 117 -13.34 -20.73 6.02
N ASN A 118 -12.92 -19.47 6.17
CA ASN A 118 -12.01 -19.02 7.23
C ASN A 118 -12.58 -17.80 7.96
N ASP A 119 -12.57 -17.86 9.30
CA ASP A 119 -13.06 -16.77 10.15
C ASP A 119 -12.19 -15.51 9.99
N ALA A 120 -12.81 -14.32 10.08
CA ALA A 120 -12.08 -13.05 10.12
C ALA A 120 -11.11 -12.98 11.31
N ASP A 121 -11.43 -13.70 12.40
CA ASP A 121 -10.58 -13.84 13.58
C ASP A 121 -9.39 -14.81 13.38
N ALA A 122 -9.40 -15.60 12.30
CA ALA A 122 -8.35 -16.56 11.96
C ALA A 122 -8.09 -16.56 10.44
N PRO A 123 -7.58 -15.45 9.87
CA PRO A 123 -7.36 -15.34 8.45
C PRO A 123 -6.30 -16.34 7.98
N LEU A 124 -6.44 -16.78 6.74
CA LEU A 124 -5.44 -17.60 6.09
C LEU A 124 -4.20 -16.77 5.77
N ILE A 125 -3.05 -17.17 6.32
CA ILE A 125 -1.75 -16.52 6.10
C ILE A 125 -1.08 -17.14 4.88
N MET A 126 -0.52 -16.29 4.00
CA MET A 126 -0.08 -16.70 2.67
C MET A 126 1.44 -16.72 2.50
N GLY A 127 2.01 -17.93 2.32
CA GLY A 127 3.34 -18.14 1.77
C GLY A 127 4.49 -17.42 2.49
N ASP A 128 5.41 -16.84 1.70
CA ASP A 128 6.59 -16.10 2.20
C ASP A 128 6.26 -14.71 2.79
N CYS A 129 4.97 -14.35 2.85
CA CYS A 129 4.46 -13.11 3.43
C CYS A 129 3.67 -13.40 4.72
N SER A 130 4.28 -14.16 5.64
CA SER A 130 3.66 -14.58 6.90
C SER A 130 4.08 -13.78 8.12
N ASP A 131 5.15 -12.99 8.00
CA ASP A 131 5.68 -12.21 9.12
C ASP A 131 4.80 -10.97 9.29
N ASP A 132 4.33 -10.68 10.50
CA ASP A 132 3.68 -9.39 10.74
C ASP A 132 4.73 -8.28 10.79
N ALA A 133 4.30 -7.04 10.52
CA ALA A 133 5.21 -5.90 10.59
C ALA A 133 5.75 -5.75 12.03
N PRO A 134 7.08 -5.60 12.22
CA PRO A 134 7.63 -5.39 13.55
C PRO A 134 7.08 -4.09 14.16
N GLU A 135 6.99 -4.02 15.50
CA GLU A 135 6.35 -2.89 16.20
C GLU A 135 7.01 -1.53 15.90
N ASP A 136 8.28 -1.52 15.51
CA ASP A 136 9.08 -0.36 15.14
C ASP A 136 9.12 -0.10 13.62
N ALA A 137 8.38 -0.86 12.82
CA ALA A 137 8.31 -0.65 11.38
C ALA A 137 7.71 0.74 11.05
N GLU A 138 8.54 1.61 10.50
CA GLU A 138 8.07 2.88 9.95
C GLU A 138 7.44 2.64 8.55
N ASN A 139 6.38 3.39 8.25
CA ASN A 139 5.73 3.39 6.92
C ASN A 139 5.16 2.04 6.46
N VAL A 140 4.45 1.33 7.35
CA VAL A 140 3.67 0.15 6.94
C VAL A 140 2.48 0.59 6.07
N LEU A 141 2.44 0.14 4.82
CA LEU A 141 1.28 0.32 3.97
C LEU A 141 0.36 -0.88 4.08
N VAL A 142 -0.94 -0.63 4.25
CA VAL A 142 -1.99 -1.66 4.27
C VAL A 142 -2.98 -1.39 3.13
N ILE A 143 -3.18 -2.39 2.27
CA ILE A 143 -4.21 -2.39 1.24
C ILE A 143 -5.17 -3.53 1.52
N LYS A 144 -6.47 -3.22 1.46
CA LYS A 144 -7.57 -4.18 1.54
C LYS A 144 -8.25 -4.26 0.19
N ARG A 145 -8.51 -5.48 -0.30
CA ARG A 145 -9.23 -5.73 -1.54
C ARG A 145 -10.31 -6.76 -1.32
N GLU A 146 -11.51 -6.43 -1.74
CA GLU A 146 -12.61 -7.39 -1.83
C GLU A 146 -12.45 -8.21 -3.11
N PHE A 147 -12.83 -9.49 -3.05
CA PHE A 147 -12.75 -10.39 -4.19
C PHE A 147 -13.95 -11.34 -4.24
N LEU A 148 -14.03 -12.06 -5.36
CA LEU A 148 -15.08 -13.00 -5.68
C LEU A 148 -14.68 -14.43 -5.27
N SER A 149 -15.50 -15.13 -4.48
CA SER A 149 -15.24 -16.54 -4.13
C SER A 149 -15.61 -17.44 -5.32
N GLY A 150 -14.64 -18.23 -5.81
CA GLY A 150 -14.66 -18.81 -7.15
C GLY A 150 -15.77 -19.82 -7.45
N ASN A 151 -16.44 -20.38 -6.44
CA ASN A 151 -17.31 -21.56 -6.61
C ASN A 151 -18.82 -21.27 -6.61
N ASN A 152 -19.26 -20.05 -6.27
CA ASN A 152 -20.69 -19.76 -6.06
C ASN A 152 -21.26 -18.63 -6.94
N ILE A 153 -20.51 -18.15 -7.94
CA ILE A 153 -20.95 -16.99 -8.74
C ILE A 153 -21.74 -17.48 -9.95
N ASN A 154 -23.05 -17.22 -9.93
CA ASN A 154 -23.90 -17.37 -11.11
C ASN A 154 -23.90 -16.06 -11.92
N LYS A 155 -24.30 -16.16 -13.19
CA LYS A 155 -24.28 -15.01 -14.11
C LYS A 155 -25.27 -13.92 -13.71
N ASP A 156 -26.46 -14.30 -13.28
CA ASP A 156 -27.52 -13.34 -12.95
C ASP A 156 -27.09 -12.44 -11.77
N ASP A 157 -26.45 -13.00 -10.75
CA ASP A 157 -25.92 -12.26 -9.59
C ASP A 157 -24.77 -11.33 -9.98
N PHE A 158 -23.89 -11.77 -10.88
CA PHE A 158 -22.81 -10.93 -11.41
C PHE A 158 -23.35 -9.76 -12.25
N ASP A 159 -24.30 -10.03 -13.15
CA ASP A 159 -24.92 -9.00 -13.98
C ASP A 159 -25.71 -8.02 -13.10
N ASN A 160 -26.42 -8.51 -12.08
CA ASN A 160 -27.11 -7.67 -11.09
C ASN A 160 -26.11 -6.80 -10.31
N CYS A 161 -24.98 -7.35 -9.88
CA CYS A 161 -23.93 -6.62 -9.20
C CYS A 161 -23.42 -5.44 -10.04
N ILE A 162 -23.08 -5.69 -11.30
CA ILE A 162 -22.51 -4.67 -12.20
C ILE A 162 -23.53 -3.61 -12.58
N THR A 163 -24.78 -4.01 -12.83
CA THR A 163 -25.80 -3.10 -13.36
C THR A 163 -26.49 -2.28 -12.28
N SER A 164 -26.69 -2.86 -11.10
CA SER A 164 -27.44 -2.22 -10.01
C SER A 164 -26.56 -1.71 -8.87
N GLY A 165 -25.34 -2.23 -8.73
CA GLY A 165 -24.49 -1.97 -7.55
C GLY A 165 -25.09 -2.53 -6.25
N THR A 166 -26.15 -3.33 -6.32
CA THR A 166 -26.83 -3.96 -5.18
C THR A 166 -26.81 -5.47 -5.34
N ASN A 167 -26.77 -6.22 -4.23
CA ASN A 167 -26.69 -7.69 -4.21
C ASN A 167 -25.49 -8.26 -4.96
N CYS A 168 -24.34 -7.61 -4.84
CA CYS A 168 -23.13 -8.25 -5.30
C CYS A 168 -22.86 -9.52 -4.47
N PRO A 169 -22.44 -10.63 -5.10
CA PRO A 169 -22.03 -11.83 -4.39
C PRO A 169 -20.71 -11.65 -3.61
N TYR A 170 -20.25 -10.42 -3.41
CA TYR A 170 -19.42 -10.07 -2.26
C TYR A 170 -20.34 -10.16 -1.05
N ASP A 171 -20.36 -11.28 -0.32
CA ASP A 171 -20.73 -11.13 1.08
C ASP A 171 -19.62 -10.26 1.69
N SER A 172 -19.89 -8.95 1.80
CA SER A 172 -18.90 -7.90 2.04
C SER A 172 -18.19 -8.03 3.39
N THR A 173 -18.58 -9.01 4.19
CA THR A 173 -17.97 -9.32 5.48
C THR A 173 -16.94 -10.44 5.43
N ILE A 174 -16.87 -11.19 4.32
CA ILE A 174 -16.20 -12.50 4.33
C ILE A 174 -15.04 -12.60 3.34
N ASN A 175 -15.10 -11.98 2.16
CA ASN A 175 -14.06 -12.16 1.12
C ASN A 175 -13.11 -10.93 1.04
N GLU A 176 -12.12 -10.86 1.94
CA GLU A 176 -11.14 -9.77 2.00
C GLU A 176 -9.70 -10.28 1.87
N LEU A 177 -8.95 -9.71 0.92
CA LEU A 177 -7.50 -9.85 0.81
C LEU A 177 -6.85 -8.61 1.44
N THR A 178 -6.12 -8.80 2.53
CA THR A 178 -5.30 -7.76 3.15
C THR A 178 -3.83 -7.99 2.81
N ILE A 179 -3.18 -6.95 2.31
CA ILE A 179 -1.76 -6.92 1.98
C ILE A 179 -1.12 -5.81 2.79
N LYS A 180 -0.18 -6.16 3.66
CA LYS A 180 0.72 -5.21 4.32
C LYS A 180 2.11 -5.33 3.70
N VAL A 181 2.75 -4.19 3.43
CA VAL A 181 4.13 -4.12 2.95
C VAL A 181 4.85 -3.00 3.68
N TRP A 182 6.10 -3.25 4.07
CA TRP A 182 6.99 -2.26 4.66
C TRP A 182 8.42 -2.48 4.18
N LYS A 183 9.25 -1.46 4.40
CA LYS A 183 10.67 -1.56 4.08
C LYS A 183 11.42 -2.08 5.31
N GLU A 184 12.24 -3.11 5.11
CA GLU A 184 13.16 -3.63 6.13
C GLU A 184 14.42 -2.76 6.28
#